data_AF-A0A6I1KNI0-F1
#
_entry.id   AF-A0A6I1KNI0-F1
#
_cell.length_a   1.000
_cell.length_b   1.000
_cell.length_c   1.000
_cell.angle_alpha   90.00
_cell.angle_beta   90.00
_cell.angle_gamma   90.00
#
_symmetry.space_group_name_H-M   'P 1'
#
loop_
_entity.id
_entity.type
_entity.pdbx_description
1 polymer ?
#
loop_
_entity_poly.entity_id
_entity_poly.type
_entity_poly.pdbx_seq_one_letter_code
_entity_poly.pdbx_strand_id
1 'polypeptide(L)'
;MKYISKFMMVGAFAAVTTLAGCASQNAYQTAFSDKTAVAGNSHTFEAPADRTLRTVKQVLVKQNFNVDRADTTAGLVKASRSLQDPNDSEVSYDINVSADVTEGTTPNSSIVTLAASQKTVLHTSQYTWWHLLWIFPIFPTGTEYTTVVRKEGDITDPGFFKDFFASIDRALAVAKAAADAAAAEKAIADAKAAAEAKAAADAKAAAEAKAAAEAKAAEAKAAAEAKAAQAAADAMAAAEAKAAADAKAASDAIAAKVAEIANEAKDATDATTGVTAAPKP
;
A
#
# COMPACT_ATOMS: atom_id res chain seq x y z
N MET A 1 53.86 90.30 -55.81
CA MET A 1 54.74 89.19 -56.26
C MET A 1 55.08 88.38 -55.02
N LYS A 2 55.10 87.04 -54.96
CA LYS A 2 54.80 85.92 -55.86
C LYS A 2 54.96 84.70 -54.93
N TYR A 3 54.01 83.76 -54.94
CA TYR A 3 54.19 82.29 -54.87
C TYR A 3 54.94 81.67 -53.66
N ILE A 4 54.26 80.88 -52.80
CA ILE A 4 53.98 79.43 -52.92
C ILE A 4 55.20 78.55 -52.60
N SER A 5 55.02 77.63 -51.64
CA SER A 5 55.49 76.22 -51.58
C SER A 5 55.59 75.82 -50.09
N LYS A 6 54.72 75.06 -49.41
CA LYS A 6 53.97 73.81 -49.71
C LYS A 6 54.88 72.67 -50.19
N PHE A 7 54.96 71.61 -49.36
CA PHE A 7 55.48 70.26 -49.61
C PHE A 7 56.92 69.91 -49.20
N MET A 8 57.03 69.35 -47.99
CA MET A 8 57.84 68.19 -47.60
C MET A 8 57.18 67.71 -46.29
N MET A 9 56.40 66.64 -46.13
CA MET A 9 56.28 65.30 -46.70
C MET A 9 57.58 64.49 -46.71
N VAL A 10 57.48 63.26 -46.17
CA VAL A 10 58.50 62.21 -45.95
C VAL A 10 59.23 62.36 -44.60
N GLY A 11 59.16 61.45 -43.63
CA GLY A 11 58.46 60.18 -43.52
C GLY A 11 58.90 59.50 -42.22
N ALA A 12 57.95 58.98 -41.45
CA ALA A 12 58.15 57.95 -40.42
C ALA A 12 56.77 57.47 -39.94
N PHE A 13 56.03 56.82 -40.84
CA PHE A 13 54.89 56.00 -40.48
C PHE A 13 55.46 54.70 -39.87
N ALA A 14 55.76 54.73 -38.58
CA ALA A 14 56.03 53.51 -37.83
C ALA A 14 54.69 52.78 -37.67
N ALA A 15 54.39 51.93 -38.65
CA ALA A 15 53.34 50.93 -38.57
C ALA A 15 53.67 49.97 -37.42
N VAL A 16 53.19 50.30 -36.22
CA VAL A 16 53.03 49.32 -35.14
C VAL A 16 51.89 48.41 -35.59
N THR A 17 52.27 47.32 -36.23
CA THR A 17 51.41 46.17 -36.52
C THR A 17 50.95 45.58 -35.19
N THR A 18 49.84 46.06 -34.67
CA THR A 18 49.07 45.37 -33.63
C THR A 18 48.47 44.11 -34.26
N LEU A 19 49.30 43.07 -34.37
CA LEU A 19 48.85 41.68 -34.43
C LEU A 19 48.31 41.30 -33.05
N ALA A 20 47.15 41.85 -32.68
CA ALA A 20 46.30 41.26 -31.65
C ALA A 20 45.52 40.11 -32.30
N GLY A 21 46.27 39.10 -32.76
CA GLY A 21 45.71 37.83 -33.19
C GLY A 21 45.19 37.09 -31.97
N CYS A 22 43.89 36.82 -31.96
CA CYS A 22 43.16 35.80 -31.21
C CYS A 22 43.94 35.02 -30.14
N ALA A 23 44.19 35.65 -28.99
CA ALA A 23 44.46 34.94 -27.74
C ALA A 23 43.15 34.78 -26.96
N SER A 24 42.16 34.09 -27.53
CA SER A 24 41.04 33.52 -26.77
C SER A 24 41.38 32.08 -26.35
N GLN A 25 42.62 31.84 -25.97
CA GLN A 25 42.99 30.63 -25.22
C GLN A 25 42.69 30.91 -23.75
N ASN A 26 42.19 29.90 -23.03
CA ASN A 26 42.11 29.78 -21.56
C ASN A 26 40.70 29.71 -20.95
N ALA A 27 39.61 29.74 -21.72
CA ALA A 27 38.26 29.52 -21.13
C ALA A 27 38.15 28.12 -20.46
N TYR A 28 38.76 27.09 -21.04
CA TYR A 28 38.78 25.75 -20.45
C TYR A 28 39.75 25.62 -19.27
N GLN A 29 40.80 26.44 -19.20
CA GLN A 29 41.81 26.36 -18.14
C GLN A 29 41.25 26.79 -16.79
N THR A 30 40.23 27.63 -16.80
CA THR A 30 39.50 28.05 -15.60
C THR A 30 38.23 27.24 -15.35
N ALA A 31 37.87 26.26 -16.19
CA ALA A 31 36.59 25.54 -16.07
C ALA A 31 36.40 24.81 -14.74
N PHE A 32 37.50 24.42 -14.09
CA PHE A 32 37.50 23.80 -12.76
C PHE A 32 37.93 24.74 -11.64
N SER A 33 38.01 26.04 -11.90
CA SER A 33 38.35 27.02 -10.87
C SER A 33 37.11 27.36 -10.03
N ASP A 34 37.30 27.66 -8.74
CA ASP A 34 36.20 28.11 -7.87
C ASP A 34 35.50 29.38 -8.38
N LYS A 35 36.19 30.16 -9.23
CA LYS A 35 35.65 31.38 -9.86
C LYS A 35 34.55 31.09 -10.88
N THR A 36 34.53 29.89 -11.46
CA THR A 36 33.49 29.45 -12.41
C THR A 36 32.51 28.47 -11.78
N ALA A 37 32.64 28.19 -10.47
CA ALA A 37 31.69 27.35 -9.77
C ALA A 37 30.31 28.01 -9.72
N VAL A 38 29.27 27.27 -10.09
CA VAL A 38 27.90 27.77 -10.02
C VAL A 38 27.44 27.75 -8.57
N ALA A 39 27.31 28.93 -7.97
CA ALA A 39 26.90 29.04 -6.57
C ALA A 39 25.43 28.60 -6.39
N GLY A 40 25.19 27.79 -5.37
CA GLY A 40 23.83 27.38 -4.99
C GLY A 40 23.19 26.35 -5.92
N ASN A 41 23.99 25.67 -6.76
CA ASN A 41 23.50 24.62 -7.65
C ASN A 41 23.36 23.25 -6.97
N SER A 42 23.61 23.15 -5.66
CA SER A 42 23.43 21.94 -4.87
C SER A 42 22.60 22.19 -3.62
N HIS A 43 21.80 21.19 -3.23
CA HIS A 43 20.99 21.24 -2.02
C HIS A 43 20.86 19.88 -1.36
N THR A 44 20.87 19.86 -0.03
CA THR A 44 20.72 18.63 0.77
C THR A 44 19.28 18.50 1.24
N PHE A 45 18.69 17.34 1.01
CA PHE A 45 17.33 17.00 1.42
C PHE A 45 17.34 15.92 2.50
N GLU A 46 16.43 16.04 3.47
CA GLU A 46 16.17 15.04 4.50
C GLU A 46 15.27 13.90 3.97
N ALA A 47 15.66 13.31 2.85
CA ALA A 47 14.99 12.15 2.27
C ALA A 47 16.00 11.19 1.61
N PRO A 48 15.70 9.88 1.57
CA PRO A 48 16.53 8.91 0.85
C PRO A 48 16.64 9.26 -0.64
N ALA A 49 17.80 8.96 -1.25
CA ALA A 49 18.10 9.27 -2.65
C ALA A 49 17.01 8.77 -3.62
N ASP A 50 16.51 7.54 -3.44
CA ASP A 50 15.43 6.98 -4.27
C ASP A 50 14.16 7.83 -4.26
N ARG A 51 13.79 8.35 -3.09
CA ARG A 51 12.59 9.17 -2.92
C ARG A 51 12.79 10.53 -3.56
N THR A 52 13.94 11.16 -3.30
CA THR A 52 14.31 12.45 -3.87
C THR A 52 14.37 12.37 -5.39
N LEU A 53 14.97 11.33 -5.96
CA LEU A 53 15.05 11.12 -7.41
C LEU A 53 13.66 11.03 -8.06
N ARG A 54 12.71 10.30 -7.44
CA ARG A 54 11.32 10.25 -7.93
C ARG A 54 10.66 11.62 -7.85
N THR A 55 10.88 12.36 -6.77
CA THR A 55 10.32 13.70 -6.60
C THR A 55 10.90 14.69 -7.61
N VAL A 56 12.22 14.64 -7.88
CA VAL A 56 12.88 15.43 -8.94
C VAL A 56 12.19 15.20 -10.28
N LYS A 57 11.97 13.93 -10.67
CA LYS A 57 11.25 13.61 -11.91
C LYS A 57 9.84 14.19 -11.93
N GLN A 58 9.09 14.06 -10.84
CA GLN A 58 7.74 14.59 -10.73
C GLN A 58 7.70 16.12 -10.85
N VAL A 59 8.66 16.81 -10.21
CA VAL A 59 8.80 18.27 -10.30
C VAL A 59 9.10 18.69 -11.73
N LEU A 60 10.05 18.05 -12.40
CA LEU A 60 10.40 18.35 -13.79
C LEU A 60 9.17 18.19 -14.70
N VAL A 61 8.46 17.07 -14.61
CA VAL A 61 7.24 16.82 -15.39
C VAL A 61 6.15 17.85 -15.08
N LYS A 62 5.92 18.20 -13.80
CA LYS A 62 4.96 19.24 -13.40
C LYS A 62 5.31 20.61 -13.97
N GLN A 63 6.59 20.90 -14.14
CA GLN A 63 7.10 22.12 -14.76
C GLN A 63 7.18 22.02 -16.30
N ASN A 64 6.50 21.03 -16.90
CA ASN A 64 6.43 20.82 -18.34
C ASN A 64 7.81 20.59 -18.99
N PHE A 65 8.74 19.97 -18.26
CA PHE A 65 9.96 19.42 -18.85
C PHE A 65 9.70 18.00 -19.35
N ASN A 66 10.26 17.69 -20.53
CA ASN A 66 10.35 16.35 -21.06
C ASN A 66 11.57 15.66 -20.45
N VAL A 67 11.37 14.52 -19.81
CA VAL A 67 12.47 13.74 -19.22
C VAL A 67 13.09 12.87 -20.31
N ASP A 68 14.26 13.27 -20.80
CA ASP A 68 14.97 12.60 -21.90
C ASP A 68 15.67 11.32 -21.43
N ARG A 69 16.25 11.36 -20.22
CA ARG A 69 16.93 10.22 -19.62
C ARG A 69 16.77 10.23 -18.10
N ALA A 70 16.54 9.05 -17.54
CA ALA A 70 16.47 8.86 -16.11
C ALA A 70 17.19 7.56 -15.72
N ASP A 71 18.38 7.68 -15.15
CA ASP A 71 19.15 6.57 -14.62
C ASP A 71 18.94 6.49 -13.11
N THR A 72 18.23 5.46 -12.66
CA THR A 72 17.97 5.25 -11.23
C THR A 72 19.17 4.72 -10.47
N THR A 73 20.11 4.07 -11.15
CA THR A 73 21.31 3.50 -10.54
C THR A 73 22.37 4.58 -10.34
N ALA A 74 22.54 5.44 -11.35
CA ALA A 74 23.46 6.57 -11.28
C ALA A 74 22.87 7.81 -10.57
N GLY A 75 21.58 7.79 -10.23
CA GLY A 75 20.91 8.95 -9.62
C GLY A 75 20.73 10.14 -10.56
N LEU A 76 20.82 9.94 -11.88
CA LEU A 76 20.87 11.00 -12.87
C LEU A 76 19.54 11.18 -13.60
N VAL A 77 19.08 12.42 -13.74
CA VAL A 77 17.91 12.80 -14.55
C VAL A 77 18.29 13.92 -15.50
N LYS A 78 18.09 13.70 -16.80
CA LYS A 78 18.20 14.73 -17.84
C LYS A 78 16.82 15.07 -18.35
N ALA A 79 16.53 16.35 -18.45
CA ALA A 79 15.26 16.83 -18.95
C ALA A 79 15.42 18.13 -19.74
N SER A 80 14.52 18.35 -20.68
CA SER A 80 14.53 19.51 -21.56
C SER A 80 13.15 20.17 -21.63
N ARG A 81 13.13 21.48 -21.86
CA ARG A 81 11.90 22.24 -22.09
C ARG A 81 12.16 23.32 -23.14
N SER A 82 11.26 23.43 -24.11
CA SER A 82 11.26 24.56 -25.05
C SER A 82 10.15 25.54 -24.66
N LEU A 83 10.47 26.82 -24.68
CA LEU A 83 9.59 27.94 -24.36
C LEU A 83 9.60 28.91 -25.52
N GLN A 84 8.44 29.25 -26.08
CA GLN A 84 8.36 30.34 -27.04
C GLN A 84 8.41 31.68 -26.29
N ASP A 85 9.12 32.68 -26.83
CA ASP A 85 9.13 34.02 -26.25
C ASP A 85 7.71 34.61 -26.35
N PRO A 86 7.13 35.10 -25.24
CA PRO A 86 5.78 35.68 -25.27
C PRO A 86 5.69 36.96 -26.11
N ASN A 87 6.81 37.64 -26.35
CA ASN A 87 6.88 38.86 -27.14
C ASN A 87 7.33 38.61 -28.58
N ASP A 88 7.92 37.45 -28.88
CA ASP A 88 8.43 37.10 -30.21
C ASP A 88 8.22 35.61 -30.54
N SER A 89 7.26 35.33 -31.41
CA SER A 89 6.96 33.95 -31.83
C SER A 89 8.08 33.31 -32.64
N GLU A 90 9.00 34.09 -33.22
CA GLU A 90 10.17 33.56 -33.92
C GLU A 90 11.28 33.16 -32.96
N VAL A 91 11.19 33.47 -31.67
CA VAL A 91 12.22 33.12 -30.69
C VAL A 91 11.73 32.01 -29.77
N SER A 92 12.55 30.97 -29.59
CA SER A 92 12.37 29.96 -28.55
C SER A 92 13.59 29.83 -27.65
N TYR A 93 13.35 29.48 -26.40
CA TYR A 93 14.33 29.17 -25.39
C TYR A 93 14.28 27.67 -25.09
N ASP A 94 15.32 26.96 -25.48
CA ASP A 94 15.51 25.56 -25.14
C ASP A 94 16.36 25.47 -23.87
N ILE A 95 15.76 24.96 -22.80
CA ILE A 95 16.40 24.79 -21.50
C ILE A 95 16.70 23.30 -21.32
N ASN A 96 17.96 22.97 -21.09
CA ASN A 96 18.40 21.62 -20.75
C ASN A 96 18.85 21.58 -19.31
N VAL A 97 18.39 20.58 -18.55
CA VAL A 97 18.68 20.41 -17.14
C VAL A 97 19.19 19.00 -16.90
N SER A 98 20.23 18.88 -16.08
CA SER A 98 20.77 17.62 -15.59
C SER A 98 20.80 17.69 -14.06
N ALA A 99 20.00 16.85 -13.41
CA ALA A 99 19.97 16.69 -11.96
C ALA A 99 20.67 15.39 -11.58
N ASP A 100 21.65 15.49 -10.70
CA ASP A 100 22.36 14.36 -10.09
C ASP A 100 21.93 14.23 -8.62
N VAL A 101 21.51 13.05 -8.21
CA VAL A 101 21.03 12.75 -6.86
C VAL A 101 21.93 11.70 -6.24
N THR A 102 22.66 12.10 -5.20
CA THR A 102 23.58 11.24 -4.45
C THR A 102 23.11 11.06 -3.02
N GLU A 103 23.60 10.03 -2.36
CA GLU A 103 23.40 9.87 -0.91
C GLU A 103 24.12 10.99 -0.16
N GLY A 104 23.44 11.55 0.84
CA GLY A 104 24.02 12.57 1.69
C GLY A 104 24.88 11.98 2.80
N THR A 105 25.52 12.85 3.56
CA THR A 105 26.44 12.46 4.63
C THR A 105 25.72 11.89 5.86
N THR A 106 24.42 12.16 6.03
CA THR A 106 23.61 11.62 7.12
C THR A 106 22.69 10.49 6.65
N PRO A 107 22.35 9.53 7.52
CA PRO A 107 21.36 8.50 7.20
C PRO A 107 20.06 9.14 6.72
N ASN A 108 19.46 8.59 5.65
CA ASN A 108 18.23 9.10 5.03
C ASN A 108 18.33 10.55 4.48
N SER A 109 19.52 11.02 4.14
CA SER A 109 19.68 12.28 3.40
C SER A 109 20.13 12.03 1.97
N SER A 110 19.87 13.00 1.10
CA SER A 110 20.36 13.01 -0.27
C SER A 110 20.81 14.41 -0.67
N ILE A 111 21.77 14.48 -1.58
CA ILE A 111 22.25 15.74 -2.15
C ILE A 111 21.82 15.76 -3.61
N VAL A 112 21.15 16.83 -4.02
CA VAL A 112 20.81 17.07 -5.43
C VAL A 112 21.72 18.16 -5.95
N THR A 113 22.47 17.86 -7.00
CA THR A 113 23.25 18.84 -7.75
C THR A 113 22.62 19.05 -9.12
N LEU A 114 22.41 20.31 -9.48
CA LEU A 114 21.75 20.71 -10.72
C LEU A 114 22.75 21.40 -11.64
N ALA A 115 22.74 21.03 -12.91
CA ALA A 115 23.36 21.78 -14.00
C ALA A 115 22.27 22.14 -15.01
N ALA A 116 22.27 23.37 -15.50
CA ALA A 116 21.29 23.83 -16.47
C ALA A 116 21.92 24.73 -17.52
N SER A 117 21.50 24.59 -18.76
CA SER A 117 21.92 25.44 -19.87
C SER A 117 20.73 25.91 -20.69
N GLN A 118 20.86 27.07 -21.31
CA GLN A 118 19.84 27.70 -22.13
C GLN A 118 20.39 27.99 -23.52
N LYS A 119 19.58 27.68 -24.52
CA LYS A 119 19.83 27.97 -25.92
C LYS A 119 18.70 28.81 -26.49
N THR A 120 19.02 29.96 -27.05
CA THR A 120 18.06 30.84 -27.74
C THR A 120 18.09 30.53 -29.23
N VAL A 121 16.97 30.08 -29.77
CA VAL A 121 16.80 29.69 -31.17
C VAL A 121 15.87 30.70 -31.83
N LEU A 122 16.30 31.24 -32.97
CA LEU A 122 15.48 32.04 -33.87
C LEU A 122 14.97 31.15 -35.01
N HIS A 123 13.66 31.11 -35.18
CA HIS A 123 12.95 30.46 -36.27
C HIS A 123 12.60 31.52 -37.31
N THR A 124 13.34 31.55 -38.41
CA THR A 124 13.04 32.46 -39.53
C THR A 124 12.40 31.68 -40.66
N SER A 125 11.25 32.16 -41.12
CA SER A 125 10.59 31.70 -42.35
C SER A 125 10.99 32.60 -43.51
N GLN A 126 11.69 32.05 -44.51
CA GLN A 126 11.98 32.75 -45.76
C GLN A 126 11.07 32.24 -46.87
N TYR A 127 10.43 33.15 -47.60
CA TYR A 127 9.63 32.80 -48.77
C TYR A 127 10.54 32.53 -49.97
N THR A 128 10.47 31.33 -50.52
CA THR A 128 11.14 31.01 -51.78
C THR A 128 10.22 31.36 -52.93
N TRP A 129 10.66 32.30 -53.76
CA TRP A 129 9.92 32.74 -54.95
C TRP A 129 10.39 32.01 -56.19
N TRP A 130 9.46 31.64 -57.04
CA TRP A 130 9.77 31.14 -58.37
C TRP A 130 10.02 32.30 -59.33
N HIS A 131 11.14 32.19 -60.04
CA HIS A 131 11.63 33.23 -60.93
C HIS A 131 11.32 32.85 -62.38
N LEU A 132 10.46 33.62 -63.05
CA LEU A 132 10.21 33.45 -64.49
C LEU A 132 11.32 34.20 -65.25
N LEU A 133 12.03 33.49 -66.14
CA LEU A 133 13.08 34.05 -66.99
C LEU A 133 14.18 34.81 -66.24
N TRP A 134 14.62 34.33 -65.06
CA TRP A 134 15.74 34.87 -64.27
C TRP A 134 15.62 36.34 -63.81
N ILE A 135 14.57 37.06 -64.19
CA ILE A 135 14.51 38.53 -64.05
C ILE A 135 13.39 38.96 -63.09
N PHE A 136 12.29 38.21 -62.96
CA PHE A 136 11.19 38.61 -62.07
C PHE A 136 10.68 37.46 -61.18
N PRO A 137 10.62 37.65 -59.85
CA PRO A 137 9.95 36.71 -58.96
C PRO A 137 8.43 36.92 -59.15
N ILE A 138 7.67 35.90 -59.55
CA ILE A 138 6.24 36.03 -59.91
C ILE A 138 5.29 35.35 -58.92
N PHE A 139 5.66 34.19 -58.36
CA PHE A 139 4.81 33.48 -57.39
C PHE A 139 5.64 32.85 -56.26
N PRO A 140 5.21 32.96 -54.99
CA PRO A 140 5.85 32.24 -53.88
C PRO A 140 5.57 30.75 -54.03
N THR A 141 6.63 29.94 -54.18
CA THR A 141 6.53 28.47 -54.38
C THR A 141 6.79 27.66 -53.12
N GLY A 142 7.24 28.29 -52.04
CA GLY A 142 7.43 27.62 -50.76
C GLY A 142 7.85 28.55 -49.64
N THR A 143 7.89 27.99 -48.43
CA THR A 143 8.48 28.60 -47.24
C THR A 143 9.61 27.71 -46.78
N GLU A 144 10.83 28.24 -46.72
CA GLU A 144 11.97 27.57 -46.11
C GLU A 144 12.05 27.99 -44.63
N TYR A 145 12.05 26.99 -43.74
CA TYR A 145 12.17 27.20 -42.31
C TYR A 145 13.63 27.01 -41.90
N THR A 146 14.27 28.06 -41.40
CA THR A 146 15.64 28.00 -40.90
C THR A 146 15.65 28.26 -39.40
N THR A 147 16.44 27.46 -38.66
CA THR A 147 16.60 27.64 -37.22
C THR A 147 18.03 28.06 -36.93
N VAL A 148 18.20 29.22 -36.32
CA VAL A 148 19.53 29.81 -36.05
C VAL A 148 19.69 30.01 -34.56
N VAL A 149 20.75 29.44 -34.00
CA VAL A 149 21.09 29.61 -32.58
C VAL A 149 21.70 30.99 -32.40
N ARG A 150 21.01 31.86 -31.66
CA ARG A 150 21.50 33.22 -31.39
C ARG A 150 22.39 33.31 -30.17
N LYS A 151 22.10 32.50 -29.14
CA LYS A 151 22.82 32.55 -27.86
C LYS A 151 22.78 31.19 -27.18
N GLU A 152 23.90 30.79 -26.60
CA GLU A 152 24.03 29.57 -25.80
C GLU A 152 24.83 29.91 -24.54
N GLY A 153 24.41 29.39 -23.39
CA GLY A 153 25.12 29.60 -22.14
C GLY A 153 24.51 28.82 -20.97
N ASP A 154 25.29 28.69 -19.90
CA ASP A 154 24.86 28.06 -18.66
C ASP A 154 23.95 29.00 -17.86
N ILE A 155 22.94 28.42 -17.21
CA ILE A 155 22.08 29.15 -16.29
C ILE A 155 22.83 29.23 -14.96
N THR A 156 23.23 30.44 -14.58
CA THR A 156 23.96 30.72 -13.34
C THR A 156 23.14 31.52 -12.33
N ASP A 157 21.86 31.78 -12.63
CA ASP A 157 20.97 32.54 -11.77
C ASP A 157 20.64 31.76 -10.48
N PRO A 158 20.97 32.29 -9.28
CA PRO A 158 20.67 31.61 -8.02
C PRO A 158 19.17 31.45 -7.75
N GLY A 159 18.34 32.34 -8.30
CA GLY A 159 16.87 32.29 -8.18
C GLY A 159 16.30 31.03 -8.82
N PHE A 160 16.77 30.70 -10.03
CA PHE A 160 16.40 29.47 -10.74
C PHE A 160 16.63 28.21 -9.89
N PHE A 161 17.84 28.05 -9.32
CA PHE A 161 18.16 26.89 -8.49
C PHE A 161 17.34 26.85 -7.21
N LYS A 162 17.19 28.00 -6.55
CA LYS A 162 16.40 28.13 -5.32
C LYS A 162 14.94 27.72 -5.54
N ASP A 163 14.32 28.18 -6.63
CA ASP A 163 12.92 27.87 -6.94
C ASP A 163 12.74 26.38 -7.27
N PHE A 164 13.71 25.79 -7.99
CA PHE A 164 13.75 24.36 -8.24
C PHE A 164 13.82 23.55 -6.94
N PHE A 165 14.78 23.84 -6.06
CA PHE A 165 14.92 23.12 -4.79
C PHE A 165 13.71 23.32 -3.87
N ALA A 166 13.18 24.54 -3.78
CA ALA A 166 11.96 24.81 -3.02
C ALA A 166 10.75 24.01 -3.56
N SER A 167 10.69 23.74 -4.86
CA SER A 167 9.64 22.90 -5.44
C SER A 167 9.80 21.42 -5.09
N ILE A 168 11.04 20.94 -4.95
CA ILE A 168 11.34 19.59 -4.45
C ILE A 168 10.96 19.47 -2.98
N ASP A 169 11.30 20.45 -2.13
CA ASP A 169 10.92 20.46 -0.71
C ASP A 169 9.41 20.35 -0.54
N ARG A 170 8.64 21.16 -1.27
CA ARG A 170 7.17 21.11 -1.26
C ARG A 170 6.67 19.74 -1.68
N ALA A 171 7.25 19.16 -2.74
CA ALA A 171 6.82 17.86 -3.23
C ALA A 171 7.21 16.71 -2.29
N LEU A 172 8.36 16.78 -1.62
CA LEU A 172 8.77 15.84 -0.57
C LEU A 172 7.86 15.93 0.65
N ALA A 173 7.50 17.14 1.09
CA ALA A 173 6.57 17.35 2.19
C ALA A 173 5.19 16.74 1.89
N VAL A 174 4.65 16.95 0.69
CA VAL A 174 3.39 16.32 0.25
C VAL A 174 3.51 14.80 0.20
N ALA A 175 4.61 14.28 -0.36
CA ALA A 175 4.84 12.84 -0.43
C ALA A 175 4.95 12.23 0.98
N LYS A 176 5.57 12.94 1.94
CA LYS A 176 5.67 12.51 3.33
C LYS A 176 4.29 12.47 3.99
N ALA A 177 3.51 13.54 3.87
CA ALA A 177 2.16 13.59 4.41
C ALA A 177 1.25 12.48 3.85
N ALA A 178 1.34 12.18 2.56
CA ALA A 178 0.58 11.08 1.93
C ALA A 178 0.99 9.70 2.47
N ALA A 179 2.29 9.48 2.70
CA ALA A 179 2.78 8.23 3.28
C ALA A 179 2.33 8.07 4.74
N ASP A 180 2.39 9.14 5.53
CA ASP A 180 1.96 9.15 6.94
C ASP A 180 0.44 8.90 7.04
N ALA A 181 -0.36 9.48 6.14
CA ALA A 181 -1.80 9.23 6.05
C ALA A 181 -2.14 7.77 5.68
N ALA A 182 -1.45 7.20 4.69
CA ALA A 182 -1.64 5.79 4.30
C ALA A 182 -1.26 4.82 5.43
N ALA A 183 -0.20 5.13 6.18
CA ALA A 183 0.19 4.35 7.35
C ALA A 183 -0.86 4.40 8.46
N ALA A 184 -1.44 5.57 8.71
CA ALA A 184 -2.52 5.74 9.69
C ALA A 184 -3.77 4.93 9.30
N GLU A 185 -4.17 4.96 8.02
CA GLU A 185 -5.32 4.20 7.53
C GLU A 185 -5.11 2.68 7.69
N LYS A 186 -3.90 2.19 7.36
CA LYS A 186 -3.55 0.78 7.59
C LYS A 186 -3.61 0.41 9.07
N ALA A 187 -3.09 1.26 9.96
CA ALA A 187 -3.14 1.01 11.39
C ALA A 187 -4.59 0.93 11.93
N ILE A 188 -5.50 1.74 11.39
CA ILE A 188 -6.93 1.69 11.72
C ILE A 188 -7.55 0.38 11.23
N ALA A 189 -7.24 -0.05 10.00
CA ALA A 189 -7.74 -1.31 9.45
C ALA A 189 -7.27 -2.52 10.28
N ASP A 190 -5.97 -2.55 10.64
CA ASP A 190 -5.39 -3.61 11.46
C ASP A 190 -6.02 -3.63 12.88
N ALA A 191 -6.26 -2.46 13.48
CA ALA A 191 -6.92 -2.35 14.78
C ALA A 191 -8.37 -2.85 14.74
N LYS A 192 -9.11 -2.55 13.66
CA LYS A 192 -10.48 -3.03 13.45
C LYS A 192 -10.53 -4.55 13.30
N ALA A 193 -9.63 -5.11 12.48
CA ALA A 193 -9.53 -6.56 12.31
C ALA A 193 -9.20 -7.28 13.63
N ALA A 194 -8.31 -6.72 14.44
CA ALA A 194 -8.00 -7.25 15.77
C ALA A 194 -9.21 -7.20 16.73
N ALA A 195 -9.99 -6.12 16.70
CA ALA A 195 -11.21 -6.00 17.51
C ALA A 195 -12.29 -7.01 17.09
N GLU A 196 -12.50 -7.20 15.79
CA GLU A 196 -13.45 -8.19 15.26
C GLU A 196 -13.04 -9.62 15.60
N ALA A 197 -11.74 -9.95 15.51
CA ALA A 197 -11.23 -11.26 15.90
C ALA A 197 -11.45 -11.55 17.39
N LYS A 198 -11.24 -10.53 18.26
CA LYS A 198 -11.51 -10.66 19.70
C LYS A 198 -13.00 -10.87 19.98
N ALA A 199 -13.88 -10.11 19.33
CA ALA A 199 -15.32 -10.27 19.49
C ALA A 199 -15.82 -11.67 19.06
N ALA A 200 -15.25 -12.22 17.98
CA ALA A 200 -15.57 -13.58 17.53
C ALA A 200 -15.09 -14.66 18.52
N ALA A 201 -13.91 -14.49 19.10
CA ALA A 201 -13.39 -15.40 20.13
C ALA A 201 -14.25 -15.37 21.40
N ASP A 202 -14.63 -14.19 21.87
CA ASP A 202 -15.50 -14.02 23.04
C ASP A 202 -16.89 -14.64 22.80
N ALA A 203 -17.46 -14.48 21.59
CA ALA A 203 -18.73 -15.09 21.22
C ALA A 203 -18.66 -16.63 21.20
N LYS A 204 -17.56 -17.21 20.70
CA LYS A 204 -17.35 -18.65 20.71
C LYS A 204 -17.22 -19.20 22.13
N ALA A 205 -16.45 -18.52 22.99
CA ALA A 205 -16.31 -18.91 24.39
C ALA A 205 -17.66 -18.87 25.14
N ALA A 206 -18.50 -17.86 24.87
CA ALA A 206 -19.84 -17.77 25.45
C ALA A 206 -20.76 -18.92 24.97
N ALA A 207 -20.69 -19.29 23.70
CA ALA A 207 -21.47 -20.42 23.15
C ALA A 207 -21.04 -21.76 23.76
N GLU A 208 -19.73 -22.00 23.89
CA GLU A 208 -19.19 -23.21 24.53
C GLU A 208 -19.58 -23.30 26.01
N ALA A 209 -19.54 -22.18 26.74
CA ALA A 209 -19.98 -22.13 28.13
C ALA A 209 -21.48 -22.45 28.28
N LYS A 210 -22.33 -21.95 27.38
CA LYS A 210 -23.77 -22.26 27.38
C LYS A 210 -24.03 -23.74 27.07
N ALA A 211 -23.34 -24.31 26.09
CA ALA A 211 -23.46 -25.73 25.76
C ALA A 211 -23.02 -26.63 26.91
N ALA A 212 -21.94 -26.28 27.61
CA ALA A 212 -21.48 -27.02 28.79
C ALA A 212 -22.48 -26.95 29.96
N ALA A 213 -23.14 -25.81 30.16
CA ALA A 213 -24.18 -25.65 31.17
C ALA A 213 -25.43 -26.48 30.85
N GLU A 214 -25.88 -26.47 29.59
CA GLU A 214 -27.02 -27.28 29.13
C GLU A 214 -26.74 -28.78 29.23
N ALA A 215 -25.51 -29.22 28.91
CA ALA A 215 -25.10 -30.63 29.06
C ALA A 215 -25.17 -31.08 30.53
N LYS A 216 -24.64 -30.28 31.47
CA LYS A 216 -24.73 -30.59 32.91
C LYS A 216 -26.17 -30.62 33.42
N ALA A 217 -27.03 -29.74 32.93
CA ALA A 217 -28.44 -29.72 33.30
C ALA A 217 -29.17 -30.98 32.81
N ALA A 218 -28.88 -31.43 31.58
CA ALA A 218 -29.45 -32.66 31.03
C ALA A 218 -29.00 -33.91 31.80
N GLU A 219 -27.71 -33.98 32.15
CA GLU A 219 -27.13 -35.10 32.91
C GLU A 219 -27.73 -35.19 34.33
N ALA A 220 -27.93 -34.03 34.99
CA ALA A 220 -28.60 -33.98 36.29
C ALA A 220 -30.08 -34.43 36.22
N LYS A 221 -30.79 -34.06 35.14
CA LYS A 221 -32.18 -34.50 34.93
C LYS A 221 -32.27 -36.01 34.69
N ALA A 222 -31.38 -36.56 33.87
CA ALA A 222 -31.33 -38.01 33.61
C ALA A 222 -31.01 -38.81 34.89
N ALA A 223 -30.09 -38.31 35.72
CA ALA A 223 -29.78 -38.94 37.01
C ALA A 223 -30.97 -38.91 38.00
N ALA A 224 -31.77 -37.85 37.98
CA ALA A 224 -32.99 -37.75 38.79
C ALA A 224 -34.09 -38.71 38.32
N GLU A 225 -34.31 -38.81 37.01
CA GLU A 225 -35.27 -39.77 36.43
C GLU A 225 -34.86 -41.22 36.69
N ALA A 226 -33.56 -41.56 36.60
CA ALA A 226 -33.06 -42.90 36.92
C ALA A 226 -33.30 -43.28 38.38
N LYS A 227 -33.08 -42.36 39.34
CA LYS A 227 -33.37 -42.59 40.76
C LYS A 227 -34.86 -42.80 41.02
N ALA A 228 -35.72 -42.04 40.34
CA ALA A 228 -37.17 -42.20 40.46
C ALA A 228 -37.65 -43.56 39.92
N ALA A 229 -37.10 -43.99 38.78
CA ALA A 229 -37.40 -45.30 38.20
C ALA A 229 -36.96 -46.45 39.12
N GLN A 230 -35.78 -46.34 39.72
CA GLN A 230 -35.28 -47.37 40.64
C GLN A 230 -36.12 -47.46 41.92
N ALA A 231 -36.52 -46.32 42.49
CA ALA A 231 -37.42 -46.30 43.65
C ALA A 231 -38.79 -46.94 43.35
N ALA A 232 -39.31 -46.77 42.13
CA ALA A 232 -40.55 -47.41 41.69
C ALA A 232 -40.38 -48.94 41.53
N ALA A 233 -39.24 -49.40 41.00
CA ALA A 233 -38.93 -50.82 40.87
C ALA A 233 -38.77 -51.50 42.25
N ASP A 234 -38.06 -50.85 43.18
CA ASP A 234 -37.90 -51.35 44.56
C ASP A 234 -39.25 -51.44 45.29
N ALA A 235 -40.15 -50.49 45.05
CA ALA A 235 -41.51 -50.52 45.62
C ALA A 235 -42.37 -51.67 45.05
N MET A 236 -42.25 -51.97 43.75
CA MET A 236 -42.92 -53.12 43.13
C MET A 236 -42.38 -54.44 43.66
N ALA A 237 -41.06 -54.58 43.78
CA ALA A 237 -40.45 -55.79 44.34
C ALA A 237 -40.88 -56.05 45.79
N ALA A 238 -41.00 -54.99 46.61
CA ALA A 238 -41.52 -55.11 47.96
C ALA A 238 -43.00 -55.51 48.00
N ALA A 239 -43.82 -55.02 47.06
CA ALA A 239 -45.22 -55.38 46.94
C ALA A 239 -45.41 -56.84 46.50
N GLU A 240 -44.64 -57.31 45.51
CA GLU A 240 -44.64 -58.73 45.10
C GLU A 240 -44.17 -59.66 46.22
N ALA A 241 -43.12 -59.29 46.96
CA ALA A 241 -42.65 -60.08 48.10
C ALA A 241 -43.74 -60.22 49.18
N LYS A 242 -44.50 -59.15 49.44
CA LYS A 242 -45.63 -59.17 50.36
C LYS A 242 -46.78 -60.05 49.84
N ALA A 243 -47.13 -59.94 48.56
CA ALA A 243 -48.17 -60.76 47.96
C ALA A 243 -47.81 -62.26 47.96
N ALA A 244 -46.55 -62.61 47.73
CA ALA A 244 -46.06 -63.98 47.82
C ALA A 244 -46.10 -64.53 49.26
N ALA A 245 -45.78 -63.70 50.25
CA ALA A 245 -45.88 -64.07 51.67
C ALA A 245 -47.35 -64.30 52.08
N ASP A 246 -48.26 -63.43 51.66
CA ASP A 246 -49.70 -63.56 51.93
C ASP A 246 -50.29 -64.81 51.23
N ALA A 247 -49.87 -65.11 50.00
CA ALA A 247 -50.29 -66.32 49.29
C ALA A 247 -49.81 -67.61 49.96
N LYS A 248 -48.58 -67.62 50.49
CA LYS A 248 -48.05 -68.75 51.26
C LYS A 248 -48.80 -68.93 52.59
N ALA A 249 -49.10 -67.84 53.29
CA ALA A 249 -49.90 -67.89 54.51
C ALA A 249 -51.31 -68.45 54.24
N ALA A 250 -51.91 -68.10 53.09
CA ALA A 250 -53.19 -68.65 52.67
C ALA A 250 -53.11 -70.15 52.34
N SER A 251 -52.06 -70.62 51.66
CA SER A 251 -51.89 -72.06 51.38
C SER A 251 -51.67 -72.87 52.65
N ASP A 252 -50.88 -72.33 53.58
CA ASP A 252 -50.62 -72.98 54.87
C ASP A 252 -51.89 -73.08 55.72
N ALA A 253 -52.76 -72.07 55.67
CA ALA A 253 -54.07 -72.10 56.33
C ALA A 253 -55.04 -73.12 55.70
N ILE A 254 -55.03 -73.28 54.36
CA ILE A 254 -55.82 -74.31 53.68
C ILE A 254 -55.29 -75.70 54.04
N ALA A 255 -53.98 -75.90 54.08
CA ALA A 255 -53.38 -77.17 54.49
C ALA A 255 -53.75 -77.55 55.94
N ALA A 256 -53.77 -76.58 56.86
CA ALA A 256 -54.22 -76.79 58.22
C ALA A 256 -55.70 -77.22 58.30
N LYS A 257 -56.58 -76.60 57.50
CA LYS A 257 -58.00 -76.99 57.44
C LYS A 257 -58.23 -78.36 56.81
N VAL A 258 -57.45 -78.73 55.79
CA VAL A 258 -57.53 -80.06 55.18
C VAL A 258 -57.08 -81.14 56.16
N ALA A 259 -56.08 -80.86 56.99
CA ALA A 259 -55.68 -81.76 58.07
C ALA A 259 -56.76 -81.92 59.15
N GLU A 260 -57.54 -80.87 59.44
CA GLU A 260 -58.69 -80.91 60.36
C GLU A 260 -59.82 -81.81 59.82
N ILE A 261 -60.20 -81.64 58.55
CA ILE A 261 -61.22 -82.47 57.87
C ILE A 261 -60.78 -83.94 57.78
N ALA A 262 -59.49 -84.21 57.56
CA ALA A 262 -58.94 -85.57 57.54
C ALA A 262 -59.00 -86.26 58.91
N ASN A 263 -58.94 -85.49 60.00
CA ASN A 263 -59.12 -86.02 61.35
C ASN A 263 -60.60 -86.30 61.66
N GLU A 264 -61.52 -85.44 61.21
CA GLU A 264 -62.97 -85.69 61.33
C GLU A 264 -63.44 -86.90 60.48
N ALA A 265 -62.82 -87.14 59.32
CA ALA A 265 -63.09 -88.33 58.52
C ALA A 265 -62.63 -89.65 59.17
N LYS A 266 -61.71 -89.57 60.15
CA LYS A 266 -61.23 -90.73 60.91
C LYS A 266 -62.20 -91.12 62.03
N ASP A 267 -62.91 -90.15 62.61
CA ASP A 267 -63.96 -90.39 63.61
C ASP A 267 -65.27 -90.93 62.98
N ALA A 268 -65.49 -90.74 61.67
CA ALA A 268 -66.67 -91.28 60.98
C ALA A 268 -66.55 -92.76 60.56
N THR A 269 -65.36 -93.36 60.63
CA THR A 269 -65.13 -94.77 60.27
C THR A 269 -65.33 -95.78 61.40
N ASP A 270 -65.65 -95.34 62.62
CA ASP A 270 -65.85 -96.22 63.80
C ASP A 270 -67.34 -96.39 64.21
N ALA A 271 -68.29 -95.88 63.40
CA ALA A 271 -69.72 -95.81 63.78
C ALA A 271 -70.70 -96.62 62.91
N THR A 272 -70.27 -97.46 61.96
CA THR A 272 -71.23 -98.28 61.17
C THR A 272 -70.76 -99.70 60.86
N THR A 273 -70.34 -100.46 61.87
CA THR A 273 -70.48 -101.92 61.87
C THR A 273 -71.71 -102.29 62.71
N GLY A 274 -72.86 -102.47 62.05
CA GLY A 274 -74.10 -102.77 62.78
C GLY A 274 -75.29 -103.18 61.91
N VAL A 275 -75.37 -104.50 61.65
CA VAL A 275 -76.62 -105.30 61.71
C VAL A 275 -77.63 -105.14 60.55
N THR A 276 -77.71 -106.11 59.62
CA THR A 276 -78.57 -107.33 59.58
C THR A 276 -80.00 -107.15 59.02
N ALA A 277 -80.38 -108.13 58.19
CA ALA A 277 -81.73 -108.65 57.92
C ALA A 277 -82.46 -108.22 56.62
N ALA A 278 -82.49 -109.16 55.68
CA ALA A 278 -83.46 -109.38 54.61
C ALA A 278 -84.80 -109.96 55.17
N PRO A 279 -85.76 -110.51 54.38
CA PRO A 279 -86.40 -110.16 53.10
C PRO A 279 -87.96 -110.31 53.11
N LYS A 280 -88.58 -110.19 51.92
CA LYS A 280 -89.77 -110.89 51.34
C LYS A 280 -91.02 -110.02 51.10
N PRO A 281 -91.91 -110.43 50.15
CA PRO A 281 -91.76 -111.26 48.95
C PRO A 281 -91.94 -110.47 47.64
#